data_AF-A0A936BDI5-F1
#
_entry.id   AF-A0A936BDI5-F1
#
_cell.length_a   1.000
_cell.length_b   1.000
_cell.length_c   1.000
_cell.angle_alpha   90.00
_cell.angle_beta   90.00
_cell.angle_gamma   90.00
#
_symmetry.space_group_name_H-M   'P 1'
#
loop_
_entity.id
_entity.type
_entity.pdbx_description
1 polymer ?
#
loop_
_entity_poly.entity_id
_entity_poly.type
_entity_poly.pdbx_seq_one_letter_code
_entity_poly.pdbx_strand_id
1 'polypeptide(L)'
;MTTFDQIRTIEQMQVLEPATLERFVSWLYQRDGYAMRGTAVTSGVGVDLLVANGERLIVVQCKHGRNPISQPAVRELYAAMLATQAQEGHLVSTAPISAEAQQWAADKPITLVDGASLVAWVGRVPAPAYAPPVAAVPSAEPKSRSCLWIALLLLLGLFLCVGSGAAVYSYFDLETLLFGEPITPLAVPTPLTTPVTSTPDSSLPQPVATVTPRGGAGADGSLTAVQLDTPPTLDGNLEEWGAVPSFATSHRVYAVGGWDGTADSTAVWRLGWDEEYLYVAVAVQDDTHVQTETGNRGFRGDSLEMQLSTEASRARTTLSPSEFQVMLSPGNFGNIPPEAFRFQANASGQMRDALGHRIQVAAVRQPDGYTLEAAILWSDLGMASPSAGRVLGANLNANDNDTPNTAVQEVMMSTNPNRTFSNPSTWGVLTLE
;
A
#
# COMPACT_ATOMS: atom_id res chain seq x y z
N MET A 1 -11.79 -30.37 21.46
CA MET A 1 -10.39 -30.55 21.02
C MET A 1 -10.41 -31.56 19.89
N THR A 2 -10.24 -31.10 18.64
CA THR A 2 -10.16 -32.01 17.49
C THR A 2 -8.75 -32.58 17.46
N THR A 3 -8.62 -33.90 17.56
CA THR A 3 -7.33 -34.56 17.45
C THR A 3 -6.97 -34.64 15.96
N PHE A 4 -5.94 -33.90 15.53
CA PHE A 4 -5.53 -33.80 14.13
C PHE A 4 -5.07 -35.14 13.52
N ASP A 5 -4.71 -36.09 14.37
CA ASP A 5 -4.37 -37.47 14.01
C ASP A 5 -5.53 -38.26 13.40
N GLN A 6 -6.79 -37.77 13.43
CA GLN A 6 -7.94 -38.42 12.81
C GLN A 6 -8.27 -37.92 11.40
N ILE A 7 -7.66 -36.81 10.97
CA ILE A 7 -7.86 -36.22 9.65
C ILE A 7 -7.05 -37.03 8.63
N ARG A 8 -7.70 -37.54 7.59
CA ARG A 8 -7.11 -38.41 6.57
C ARG A 8 -7.54 -38.09 5.14
N THR A 9 -8.68 -37.43 4.96
CA THR A 9 -9.31 -37.21 3.66
C THR A 9 -9.39 -35.72 3.34
N ILE A 10 -9.49 -35.39 2.05
CA ILE A 10 -9.59 -33.99 1.61
C ILE A 10 -10.92 -33.36 2.06
N GLU A 11 -11.99 -34.13 2.12
CA GLU A 11 -13.31 -33.70 2.58
C GLU A 11 -13.26 -33.25 4.04
N GLN A 12 -12.52 -33.99 4.89
CA GLN A 12 -12.31 -33.60 6.29
C GLN A 12 -11.49 -32.31 6.42
N MET A 13 -10.55 -32.07 5.51
CA MET A 13 -9.74 -30.83 5.51
C MET A 13 -10.55 -29.62 5.01
N GLN A 14 -11.45 -29.83 4.05
CA GLN A 14 -12.30 -28.78 3.45
C GLN A 14 -13.46 -28.32 4.35
N VAL A 15 -13.74 -29.04 5.44
CA VAL A 15 -14.74 -28.62 6.45
C VAL A 15 -14.10 -27.97 7.67
N LEU A 16 -12.76 -27.84 7.69
CA LEU A 16 -12.08 -27.09 8.74
C LEU A 16 -12.29 -25.60 8.52
N GLU A 17 -12.45 -24.85 9.61
CA GLU A 17 -12.27 -23.40 9.58
C GLU A 17 -10.84 -23.06 9.09
N PRO A 18 -10.63 -21.96 8.36
CA PRO A 18 -9.31 -21.58 7.83
C PRO A 18 -8.19 -21.60 8.89
N ALA A 19 -8.41 -20.99 10.05
CA ALA A 19 -7.46 -21.00 11.15
C ALA A 19 -7.20 -22.40 11.75
N THR A 20 -8.13 -23.34 11.57
CA THR A 20 -7.95 -24.74 11.97
C THR A 20 -7.15 -25.51 10.94
N LEU A 21 -7.30 -25.21 9.64
CA LEU A 21 -6.43 -25.72 8.59
C LEU A 21 -4.97 -25.29 8.81
N GLU A 22 -4.73 -24.01 9.14
CA GLU A 22 -3.37 -23.51 9.42
C GLU A 22 -2.73 -24.26 10.61
N ARG A 23 -3.48 -24.45 11.70
CA ARG A 23 -3.01 -25.24 12.86
C ARG A 23 -2.76 -26.70 12.50
N PHE A 24 -3.59 -27.29 11.63
CA PHE A 24 -3.40 -28.64 11.11
C PHE A 24 -2.11 -28.74 10.27
N VAL A 25 -1.87 -27.79 9.38
CA VAL A 25 -0.65 -27.72 8.57
C VAL A 25 0.59 -27.49 9.44
N SER A 26 0.50 -26.63 10.45
CA SER A 26 1.57 -26.44 11.44
C SER A 26 1.89 -27.74 12.18
N TRP A 27 0.86 -28.51 12.57
CA TRP A 27 1.03 -29.82 13.18
C TRP A 27 1.74 -30.82 12.24
N LEU A 28 1.44 -30.80 10.93
CA LEU A 28 2.14 -31.63 9.94
C LEU A 28 3.63 -31.28 9.84
N TYR A 29 3.98 -29.99 9.81
CA TYR A 29 5.40 -29.57 9.82
C TYR A 29 6.12 -30.03 11.10
N GLN A 30 5.51 -29.83 12.26
CA GLN A 30 6.09 -30.25 13.54
C GLN A 30 6.28 -31.78 13.60
N ARG A 31 5.28 -32.54 13.13
CA ARG A 31 5.34 -34.01 13.03
C ARG A 31 6.50 -34.47 12.16
N ASP A 32 6.79 -33.74 11.08
CA ASP A 32 7.87 -34.04 10.15
C ASP A 32 9.23 -33.47 10.60
N GLY A 33 9.32 -32.93 11.82
CA GLY A 33 10.57 -32.52 12.47
C GLY A 33 11.01 -31.08 12.21
N TYR A 34 10.14 -30.24 11.63
CA TYR A 34 10.44 -28.83 11.41
C TYR A 34 10.21 -28.00 12.68
N ALA A 35 11.03 -26.96 12.86
CA ALA A 35 10.89 -26.04 13.98
C ALA A 35 9.97 -24.86 13.59
N MET A 36 8.94 -24.58 14.39
CA MET A 36 8.09 -23.41 14.17
C MET A 36 8.79 -22.15 14.73
N ARG A 37 8.92 -21.10 13.91
CA ARG A 37 9.50 -19.81 14.34
C ARG A 37 8.46 -18.72 14.63
N GLY A 38 7.19 -18.91 14.24
CA GLY A 38 6.09 -17.98 14.53
C GLY A 38 4.83 -18.26 13.70
N THR A 39 3.78 -17.46 13.92
CA THR A 39 2.49 -17.49 13.21
C THR A 39 2.12 -16.10 12.66
N ALA A 40 1.13 -16.03 11.76
CA ALA A 40 0.65 -14.88 10.98
C ALA A 40 0.67 -13.47 11.61
N VAL A 41 0.61 -13.36 12.94
CA VAL A 41 0.61 -12.10 13.68
C VAL A 41 2.00 -11.43 13.72
N THR A 42 3.10 -12.19 13.60
CA THR A 42 4.44 -11.66 13.89
C THR A 42 5.20 -11.12 12.67
N SER A 43 4.74 -11.36 11.44
CA SER A 43 5.49 -10.96 10.23
C SER A 43 4.93 -9.74 9.50
N GLY A 44 3.63 -9.43 9.63
CA GLY A 44 3.03 -8.28 8.92
C GLY A 44 2.97 -8.42 7.39
N VAL A 45 3.24 -9.62 6.85
CA VAL A 45 3.38 -9.89 5.40
C VAL A 45 2.31 -10.87 4.86
N GLY A 46 1.26 -11.20 5.62
CA GLY A 46 0.15 -12.03 5.13
C GLY A 46 0.50 -13.51 4.87
N VAL A 47 1.46 -14.07 5.63
CA VAL A 47 1.83 -15.49 5.61
C VAL A 47 1.36 -16.17 6.88
N ASP A 48 0.85 -17.38 6.77
CA ASP A 48 0.18 -18.04 7.90
C ASP A 48 1.18 -18.64 8.89
N LEU A 49 2.28 -19.23 8.38
CA LEU A 49 3.31 -19.87 9.21
C LEU A 49 4.73 -19.49 8.81
N LEU A 50 5.62 -19.39 9.81
CA LEU A 50 7.06 -19.34 9.63
C LEU A 50 7.69 -20.62 10.17
N VAL A 51 8.34 -21.37 9.28
CA VAL A 51 8.90 -22.68 9.57
C VAL A 51 10.41 -22.65 9.32
N ALA A 52 11.20 -23.31 10.16
CA ALA A 52 12.63 -23.45 9.98
C ALA A 52 13.01 -24.90 9.73
N ASN A 53 13.91 -25.08 8.75
CA ASN A 53 14.58 -26.34 8.44
C ASN A 53 16.09 -26.11 8.53
N GLY A 54 16.68 -26.40 9.68
CA GLY A 54 18.05 -25.99 10.00
C GLY A 54 18.20 -24.45 9.99
N GLU A 55 19.08 -23.94 9.12
CA GLU A 55 19.32 -22.50 8.93
C GLU A 55 18.35 -21.84 7.94
N ARG A 56 17.57 -22.63 7.17
CA ARG A 56 16.64 -22.10 6.18
C ARG A 56 15.30 -21.73 6.79
N LEU A 57 14.81 -20.56 6.43
CA LEU A 57 13.47 -20.06 6.74
C LEU A 57 12.54 -20.34 5.56
N ILE A 58 11.38 -20.89 5.89
CA ILE A 58 10.29 -21.22 4.97
C ILE A 58 9.07 -20.40 5.39
N VAL A 59 8.51 -19.62 4.46
CA VAL A 59 7.18 -19.03 4.63
C VAL A 59 6.13 -19.99 4.12
N VAL A 60 5.04 -20.16 4.85
CA VAL A 60 3.93 -21.03 4.43
C VAL A 60 2.67 -20.21 4.37
N GLN A 61 1.96 -20.32 3.26
CA GLN A 61 0.61 -19.78 3.10
C GLN A 61 -0.37 -20.92 2.83
N CYS A 62 -1.40 -20.99 3.66
CA CYS A 62 -2.51 -21.92 3.58
C CYS A 62 -3.67 -21.25 2.84
N LYS A 63 -4.24 -21.92 1.83
CA LYS A 63 -5.46 -21.48 1.16
C LYS A 63 -6.56 -22.53 1.36
N HIS A 64 -7.64 -22.13 2.00
CA HIS A 64 -8.79 -23.00 2.25
C HIS A 64 -9.88 -22.79 1.20
N GLY A 65 -10.52 -23.88 0.77
CA GLY A 65 -11.65 -23.83 -0.15
C GLY A 65 -11.64 -24.94 -1.19
N ARG A 66 -12.49 -24.77 -2.21
CA ARG A 66 -12.68 -25.73 -3.31
C ARG A 66 -12.33 -25.15 -4.69
N ASN A 67 -12.29 -23.82 -4.81
CA ASN A 67 -12.00 -23.14 -6.06
C ASN A 67 -10.51 -23.24 -6.39
N PRO A 68 -10.14 -23.49 -7.67
CA PRO A 68 -8.74 -23.58 -8.06
C PRO A 68 -7.94 -22.35 -7.68
N ILE A 69 -6.74 -22.56 -7.12
CA ILE A 69 -5.85 -21.47 -6.75
C ILE A 69 -5.17 -20.92 -8.00
N SER A 70 -5.35 -19.63 -8.24
CA SER A 70 -4.82 -18.91 -9.39
C SER A 70 -3.42 -18.36 -9.12
N GLN A 71 -2.70 -18.03 -10.18
CA GLN A 71 -1.34 -17.48 -10.15
C GLN A 71 -1.16 -16.27 -9.19
N PRO A 72 -2.13 -15.33 -9.03
CA PRO A 72 -2.02 -14.25 -8.05
C PRO A 72 -1.67 -14.70 -6.63
N ALA A 73 -2.24 -15.80 -6.14
CA ALA A 73 -1.94 -16.31 -4.81
C ALA A 73 -0.49 -16.81 -4.68
N VAL A 74 0.05 -17.42 -5.73
CA VAL A 74 1.47 -17.84 -5.75
C VAL A 74 2.40 -16.62 -5.79
N ARG A 75 2.00 -15.54 -6.48
CA ARG A 75 2.75 -14.28 -6.52
C ARG A 75 2.77 -13.58 -5.16
N GLU A 76 1.66 -13.61 -4.45
CA GLU A 76 1.53 -13.10 -3.08
C GLU A 76 2.51 -13.80 -2.14
N LEU A 77 2.50 -15.14 -2.14
CA LEU A 77 3.46 -15.94 -1.38
C LEU A 77 4.91 -15.60 -1.72
N TYR A 78 5.24 -15.44 -3.01
CA TYR A 78 6.60 -15.09 -3.41
C TYR A 78 7.03 -13.69 -2.94
N ALA A 79 6.12 -12.71 -2.99
CA ALA A 79 6.38 -11.40 -2.41
C ALA A 79 6.66 -11.50 -0.91
N ALA A 80 5.91 -12.35 -0.20
CA ALA A 80 6.13 -12.56 1.22
C ALA A 80 7.46 -13.27 1.53
N MET A 81 7.91 -14.19 0.66
CA MET A 81 9.25 -14.77 0.77
C MET A 81 10.33 -13.69 0.72
N LEU A 82 10.24 -12.77 -0.24
CA LEU A 82 11.22 -11.70 -0.41
C LEU A 82 11.24 -10.75 0.79
N ALA A 83 10.06 -10.34 1.26
CA ALA A 83 9.93 -9.42 2.40
C ALA A 83 10.41 -10.03 3.72
N THR A 84 10.26 -11.34 3.90
CA THR A 84 10.75 -12.05 5.10
C THR A 84 12.16 -12.59 4.95
N GLN A 85 12.80 -12.38 3.80
CA GLN A 85 14.09 -12.98 3.42
C GLN A 85 14.11 -14.51 3.55
N ALA A 86 12.95 -15.15 3.40
CA ALA A 86 12.82 -16.60 3.43
C ALA A 86 13.42 -17.22 2.16
N GLN A 87 14.13 -18.32 2.33
CA GLN A 87 14.79 -19.01 1.24
C GLN A 87 13.81 -19.87 0.43
N GLU A 88 12.70 -20.29 1.05
CA GLU A 88 11.70 -21.18 0.44
C GLU A 88 10.28 -20.72 0.82
N GLY A 89 9.30 -21.00 -0.05
CA GLY A 89 7.90 -20.65 0.19
C GLY A 89 6.97 -21.80 -0.15
N HIS A 90 6.04 -22.15 0.74
CA HIS A 90 5.14 -23.27 0.53
C HIS A 90 3.68 -22.78 0.46
N LEU A 91 3.01 -23.03 -0.66
CA LEU A 91 1.57 -22.80 -0.79
C LEU A 91 0.85 -24.12 -0.54
N VAL A 92 0.10 -24.20 0.56
CA VAL A 92 -0.65 -25.40 0.96
C VAL A 92 -2.14 -25.14 0.78
N SER A 93 -2.83 -25.98 0.01
CA SER A 93 -4.22 -25.75 -0.35
C SER A 93 -5.08 -27.01 -0.24
N THR A 94 -6.35 -26.84 0.15
CA THR A 94 -7.36 -27.91 0.04
C THR A 94 -8.02 -27.97 -1.34
N ALA A 95 -7.73 -27.00 -2.21
CA ALA A 95 -8.21 -26.91 -3.58
C ALA A 95 -7.11 -27.29 -4.58
N PRO A 96 -7.47 -27.65 -5.83
CA PRO A 96 -6.48 -27.80 -6.90
C PRO A 96 -5.76 -26.47 -7.17
N ILE A 97 -4.54 -26.56 -7.71
CA ILE A 97 -3.76 -25.38 -8.13
C ILE A 97 -3.74 -25.33 -9.65
N SER A 98 -4.08 -24.17 -10.21
CA SER A 98 -4.18 -23.96 -11.66
C SER A 98 -2.84 -24.21 -12.38
N ALA A 99 -2.90 -24.58 -13.67
CA ALA A 99 -1.70 -24.84 -14.47
C ALA A 99 -0.83 -23.58 -14.60
N GLU A 100 -1.46 -22.41 -14.69
CA GLU A 100 -0.79 -21.11 -14.76
C GLU A 100 -0.02 -20.79 -13.47
N ALA A 101 -0.62 -21.12 -12.32
CA ALA A 101 0.03 -21.00 -11.01
C ALA A 101 1.24 -21.95 -10.89
N GLN A 102 1.10 -23.19 -11.35
CA GLN A 102 2.18 -24.18 -11.37
C GLN A 102 3.33 -23.74 -12.29
N GLN A 103 3.00 -23.29 -13.50
CA GLN A 103 4.00 -22.84 -14.47
C GLN A 103 4.77 -21.62 -13.96
N TRP A 104 4.09 -20.71 -13.26
CA TRP A 104 4.76 -19.54 -12.67
C TRP A 104 5.67 -19.90 -11.49
N ALA A 105 5.35 -20.95 -10.73
CA ALA A 105 6.17 -21.40 -9.60
C ALA A 105 7.40 -22.22 -10.04
N ALA A 106 7.41 -22.78 -11.24
CA ALA A 106 8.33 -23.84 -11.67
C ALA A 106 9.83 -23.48 -11.57
N ASP A 107 10.19 -22.21 -11.71
CA ASP A 107 11.57 -21.70 -11.67
C ASP A 107 11.90 -20.96 -10.36
N LYS A 108 11.02 -21.04 -9.35
CA LYS A 108 11.15 -20.34 -8.07
C LYS A 108 11.32 -21.33 -6.93
N PRO A 109 11.90 -20.91 -5.80
CA PRO A 109 11.96 -21.72 -4.59
C PRO A 109 10.58 -21.83 -3.89
N ILE A 110 9.55 -22.22 -4.66
CA ILE A 110 8.17 -22.36 -4.19
C ILE A 110 7.72 -23.80 -4.32
N THR A 111 7.25 -24.38 -3.22
CA THR A 111 6.58 -25.68 -3.21
C THR A 111 5.08 -25.48 -3.23
N LEU A 112 4.41 -26.09 -4.20
CA LEU A 112 2.95 -26.11 -4.31
C LEU A 112 2.42 -27.43 -3.78
N VAL A 113 1.56 -27.38 -2.77
CA VAL A 113 0.91 -28.54 -2.16
C VAL A 113 -0.60 -28.38 -2.35
N ASP A 114 -1.12 -29.02 -3.40
CA ASP A 114 -2.57 -29.07 -3.64
C ASP A 114 -3.27 -30.10 -2.74
N GLY A 115 -4.60 -30.19 -2.84
CA GLY A 115 -5.39 -31.08 -2.00
C GLY A 115 -4.97 -32.55 -2.07
N ALA A 116 -4.61 -33.05 -3.27
CA ALA A 116 -4.14 -34.42 -3.44
C ALA A 116 -2.77 -34.65 -2.77
N SER A 117 -1.85 -33.70 -2.95
CA SER A 117 -0.52 -33.72 -2.34
C SER A 117 -0.58 -33.60 -0.81
N LEU A 118 -1.55 -32.83 -0.28
CA LEU A 118 -1.78 -32.68 1.15
C LEU A 118 -2.30 -34.00 1.76
N VAL A 119 -3.25 -34.68 1.12
CA VAL A 119 -3.70 -36.02 1.55
C VAL A 119 -2.54 -37.02 1.54
N ALA A 120 -1.71 -37.00 0.49
CA ALA A 120 -0.53 -37.85 0.42
C ALA A 120 0.47 -37.54 1.55
N TRP A 121 0.64 -36.26 1.91
CA TRP A 121 1.51 -35.83 3.00
C TRP A 121 1.03 -36.32 4.37
N VAL A 122 -0.28 -36.28 4.62
CA VAL A 122 -0.88 -36.82 5.86
C VAL A 122 -0.59 -38.31 6.03
N GLY A 123 -0.66 -39.08 4.93
CA GLY A 123 -0.39 -40.52 4.92
C GLY A 123 1.08 -40.92 5.07
N ARG A 124 2.03 -39.97 5.08
CA ARG A 124 3.46 -40.28 5.26
C ARG A 124 3.74 -40.72 6.71
N VAL A 125 4.55 -41.76 6.85
CA VAL A 125 5.18 -42.10 8.13
C VAL A 125 6.32 -41.10 8.36
N PRO A 126 6.42 -40.45 9.54
CA PRO A 126 7.49 -39.48 9.80
C PRO A 126 8.85 -40.12 9.60
N ALA A 127 9.76 -39.41 8.91
CA ALA A 127 11.17 -39.78 8.96
C ALA A 127 11.65 -39.65 10.42
N PRO A 128 12.50 -40.56 10.92
CA PRO A 128 13.00 -40.47 12.29
C PRO A 128 13.63 -39.09 12.50
N ALA A 129 13.27 -38.44 13.61
CA ALA A 129 13.71 -37.10 13.94
C ALA A 129 15.22 -36.97 13.72
N TYR A 130 15.63 -36.03 12.87
CA TYR A 130 17.02 -35.63 12.78
C TYR A 130 17.39 -34.97 14.11
N ALA A 131 17.95 -35.76 15.03
CA ALA A 131 18.74 -35.23 16.11
C ALA A 131 20.02 -34.69 15.45
N PRO A 132 20.26 -33.37 15.42
CA PRO A 132 21.57 -32.89 15.01
C PRO A 132 22.59 -33.58 15.92
N PRO A 133 23.70 -34.11 15.38
CA PRO A 133 24.76 -34.58 16.24
C PRO A 133 25.12 -33.41 17.15
N VAL A 134 25.12 -33.65 18.47
CA VAL A 134 25.67 -32.70 19.44
C VAL A 134 27.09 -32.45 18.98
N ALA A 135 27.29 -31.33 18.29
CA ALA A 135 28.62 -30.88 17.92
C ALA A 135 29.33 -30.66 19.25
N ALA A 136 30.33 -31.51 19.52
CA ALA A 136 31.27 -31.26 20.57
C ALA A 136 31.79 -29.84 20.38
N VAL A 137 31.53 -28.96 21.34
CA VAL A 137 32.16 -27.65 21.42
C VAL A 137 33.66 -27.91 21.35
N PRO A 138 34.39 -27.45 20.31
CA PRO A 138 35.82 -27.56 20.33
C PRO A 138 36.31 -26.65 21.46
N SER A 139 36.93 -27.27 22.46
CA SER A 139 37.68 -26.57 23.49
C SER A 139 38.70 -25.67 22.79
N ALA A 140 38.47 -24.36 22.86
CA ALA A 140 39.39 -23.37 22.35
C ALA A 140 40.67 -23.39 23.18
N GLU A 141 41.75 -23.96 22.63
CA GLU A 141 43.10 -23.64 23.07
C GLU A 141 43.48 -22.22 22.60
N PRO A 142 44.21 -21.44 23.41
CA PRO A 142 44.54 -20.06 23.08
C PRO A 142 45.72 -20.02 22.09
N LYS A 143 45.43 -19.81 20.80
CA LYS A 143 46.49 -19.42 19.84
C LYS A 143 46.80 -17.94 19.97
N SER A 144 47.81 -17.69 20.80
CA SER A 144 48.50 -16.43 20.96
C SER A 144 49.05 -15.87 19.63
N ARG A 145 49.10 -14.53 19.58
CA ARG A 145 49.93 -13.64 18.72
C ARG A 145 49.30 -12.91 17.53
N SER A 146 48.11 -13.27 17.04
CA SER A 146 47.52 -12.54 15.88
C SER A 146 46.42 -11.51 16.22
N CYS A 147 45.82 -11.54 17.41
CA CYS A 147 44.79 -10.56 17.81
C CYS A 147 45.34 -9.24 18.37
N LEU A 148 46.60 -9.22 18.84
CA LEU A 148 47.21 -8.00 19.40
C LEU A 148 47.50 -6.93 18.34
N TRP A 149 47.79 -7.33 17.10
CA TRP A 149 48.07 -6.40 16.01
C TRP A 149 46.81 -5.76 15.43
N ILE A 150 45.71 -6.51 15.36
CA ILE A 150 44.42 -6.01 14.87
C ILE A 150 43.81 -5.03 15.88
N ALA A 151 43.91 -5.32 17.19
CA ALA A 151 43.46 -4.40 18.24
C ALA A 151 44.30 -3.11 18.27
N LEU A 152 45.61 -3.18 18.03
CA LEU A 152 46.48 -2.00 17.96
C LEU A 152 46.17 -1.12 16.73
N LEU A 153 45.87 -1.72 15.57
CA LEU A 153 45.48 -0.99 14.35
C LEU A 153 44.12 -0.31 14.49
N LEU A 154 43.15 -0.95 15.15
CA LEU A 154 41.83 -0.37 15.42
C LEU A 154 41.92 0.79 16.43
N LEU A 155 42.76 0.69 17.46
CA LEU A 155 43.00 1.77 18.41
C LEU A 155 43.75 2.96 17.77
N LEU A 156 44.71 2.70 16.88
CA LEU A 156 45.41 3.76 16.13
C LEU A 156 44.47 4.49 15.16
N GLY A 157 43.56 3.75 14.49
CA GLY A 157 42.53 4.31 13.62
C GLY A 157 41.54 5.19 14.38
N LEU A 158 41.08 4.75 15.56
CA LEU A 158 40.20 5.54 16.42
C LEU A 158 40.89 6.83 16.90
N PHE A 159 42.19 6.77 17.24
CA PHE A 159 42.96 7.94 17.68
C PHE A 159 43.16 8.97 16.55
N LEU A 160 43.38 8.51 15.32
CA LEU A 160 43.48 9.36 14.13
C LEU A 160 42.15 10.05 13.79
N CYS A 161 41.01 9.35 13.91
CA CYS A 161 39.68 9.92 13.68
C CYS A 161 39.28 10.95 14.75
N VAL A 162 39.57 10.68 16.03
CA VAL A 162 39.26 11.63 17.11
C VAL A 162 40.18 12.87 17.06
N GLY A 163 41.46 12.68 16.74
CA GLY A 163 42.42 13.80 16.58
C GLY A 163 42.09 14.72 15.39
N SER A 164 41.61 14.17 14.27
CA SER A 164 41.18 14.97 13.13
C SER A 164 39.84 15.68 13.37
N GLY A 165 38.91 15.08 14.12
CA GLY A 165 37.69 15.74 14.58
C GLY A 165 37.96 16.94 15.51
N ALA A 166 38.90 16.80 16.45
CA ALA A 166 39.28 17.89 17.34
C ALA A 166 39.96 19.06 16.61
N ALA A 167 40.77 18.78 15.59
CA ALA A 167 41.41 19.82 14.76
C ALA A 167 40.42 20.59 13.89
N VAL A 168 39.40 19.92 13.33
CA VAL A 168 38.32 20.57 12.54
C VAL A 168 37.42 21.41 13.45
N TYR A 169 37.09 20.93 14.66
CA TYR A 169 36.30 21.69 15.63
C TYR A 169 37.03 22.96 16.09
N SER A 170 38.34 22.86 16.34
CA SER A 170 39.18 24.00 16.74
C SER A 170 39.33 25.05 15.63
N TYR A 171 39.21 24.65 14.36
CA TYR A 171 39.29 25.55 13.21
C TYR A 171 37.96 26.30 12.99
N PHE A 172 36.83 25.61 13.16
CA PHE A 172 35.48 26.20 13.08
C PHE A 172 35.19 27.18 14.24
N ASP A 173 35.66 26.88 15.46
CA ASP A 173 35.49 27.77 16.62
C ASP A 173 36.30 29.07 16.48
N LEU A 174 37.41 29.06 15.73
CA LEU A 174 38.25 30.24 15.50
C LEU A 174 37.66 31.21 14.46
N GLU A 175 36.98 30.70 13.43
CA GLU A 175 36.26 31.54 12.45
C GLU A 175 35.05 32.24 13.06
N THR A 176 34.35 31.57 13.98
CA THR A 176 33.16 32.10 14.66
C THR A 176 33.50 33.26 15.63
N LEU A 177 34.74 33.30 16.15
CA LEU A 177 35.23 34.36 17.03
C LEU A 177 35.82 35.58 16.29
N LEU A 178 36.23 35.43 15.03
CA LEU A 178 36.87 36.51 14.25
C LEU A 178 35.90 37.26 13.32
N PHE A 179 34.75 36.67 12.97
CA PHE A 179 33.79 37.28 12.06
C PHE A 179 32.34 37.01 12.46
N GLY A 180 31.70 37.99 13.11
CA GLY A 180 30.25 38.15 13.08
C GLY A 180 29.58 38.29 14.43
N GLU A 181 29.58 39.50 14.98
CA GLU A 181 28.56 39.91 15.94
C GLU A 181 27.17 39.77 15.29
N PRO A 182 26.17 39.16 15.96
CA PRO A 182 24.81 39.13 15.44
C PRO A 182 24.20 40.53 15.48
N ILE A 183 23.82 41.01 14.30
CA ILE A 183 23.04 42.23 14.12
C ILE A 183 21.70 42.08 14.86
N THR A 184 21.50 42.86 15.92
CA THR A 184 20.23 42.99 16.64
C THR A 184 19.11 43.40 15.66
N PRO A 185 18.00 42.65 15.53
CA PRO A 185 16.85 43.12 14.78
C PRO A 185 16.19 44.28 15.53
N LEU A 186 16.05 45.42 14.83
CA LEU A 186 15.25 46.56 15.28
C LEU A 186 13.79 46.12 15.46
N ALA A 187 13.22 46.47 16.62
CA ALA A 187 11.83 46.20 16.97
C ALA A 187 10.86 46.84 15.97
N VAL A 188 9.99 46.03 15.37
CA VAL A 188 8.82 46.47 14.61
C VAL A 188 7.71 46.81 15.62
N PRO A 189 7.11 48.02 15.58
CA PRO A 189 6.02 48.35 16.50
C PRO A 189 4.74 47.59 16.12
N THR A 190 4.15 46.95 17.12
CA THR A 190 2.85 46.25 17.09
C THR A 190 1.72 47.21 16.69
N PRO A 191 0.84 46.88 15.73
CA PRO A 191 -0.37 47.65 15.51
C PRO A 191 -1.39 47.40 16.65
N LEU A 192 -1.89 48.50 17.22
CA LEU A 192 -2.96 48.53 18.21
C LEU A 192 -4.24 47.89 17.65
N THR A 193 -4.71 46.81 18.27
CA THR A 193 -6.03 46.23 18.02
C THR A 193 -7.08 47.00 18.80
N THR A 194 -7.93 47.75 18.10
CA THR A 194 -9.20 48.26 18.64
C THR A 194 -10.19 47.10 18.84
N PRO A 195 -10.93 47.04 19.97
CA PRO A 195 -11.98 46.05 20.13
C PRO A 195 -13.20 46.44 19.29
N VAL A 196 -13.59 45.57 18.35
CA VAL A 196 -14.87 45.67 17.65
C VAL A 196 -15.91 44.93 18.49
N THR A 197 -16.88 45.68 18.98
CA THR A 197 -18.10 45.16 19.63
C THR A 197 -18.92 44.39 18.60
N SER A 198 -19.04 43.07 18.74
CA SER A 198 -20.01 42.27 18.00
C SER A 198 -21.35 42.26 18.73
N THR A 199 -22.38 42.81 18.08
CA THR A 199 -23.79 42.52 18.39
C THR A 199 -24.12 41.10 17.94
N PRO A 200 -24.90 40.31 18.71
CA PRO A 200 -25.30 38.97 18.29
C PRO A 200 -26.43 39.09 17.27
N ASP A 201 -26.17 38.69 16.02
CA ASP A 201 -27.24 38.49 15.05
C ASP A 201 -27.90 37.13 15.31
N SER A 202 -29.20 37.19 15.53
CA SER A 202 -30.07 36.06 15.83
C SER A 202 -30.72 35.64 14.51
N SER A 203 -30.07 34.74 13.80
CA SER A 203 -30.71 33.98 12.73
C SER A 203 -30.44 32.49 12.95
N LEU A 204 -31.51 31.75 13.21
CA LEU A 204 -31.55 30.30 13.31
C LEU A 204 -30.87 29.65 12.09
N PRO A 205 -30.14 28.53 12.25
CA PRO A 205 -29.54 27.84 11.12
C PRO A 205 -30.64 27.32 10.19
N GLN A 206 -30.60 27.73 8.92
CA GLN A 206 -31.41 27.13 7.87
C GLN A 206 -30.85 25.74 7.50
N PRO A 207 -31.70 24.78 7.11
CA PRO A 207 -31.25 23.43 6.85
C PRO A 207 -30.29 23.40 5.66
N VAL A 208 -29.14 22.75 5.88
CA VAL A 208 -28.13 22.45 4.86
C VAL A 208 -28.83 21.79 3.67
N ALA A 209 -28.72 22.40 2.51
CA ALA A 209 -29.28 21.87 1.28
C ALA A 209 -28.63 20.50 1.01
N THR A 210 -29.43 19.45 1.01
CA THR A 210 -29.05 18.14 0.49
C THR A 210 -28.62 18.31 -0.96
N VAL A 211 -27.30 18.26 -1.21
CA VAL A 211 -26.75 18.24 -2.56
C VAL A 211 -27.23 16.95 -3.21
N THR A 212 -28.29 17.04 -4.01
CA THR A 212 -28.76 15.92 -4.82
C THR A 212 -27.83 15.86 -6.05
N PRO A 213 -27.07 14.78 -6.29
CA PRO A 213 -26.16 14.72 -7.42
C PRO A 213 -26.96 14.77 -8.72
N ARG A 214 -26.76 15.83 -9.51
CA ARG A 214 -27.13 15.84 -10.92
C ARG A 214 -25.84 15.64 -11.72
N GLY A 215 -25.46 14.39 -11.91
CA GLY A 215 -24.28 14.02 -12.70
C GLY A 215 -24.40 12.57 -13.14
N GLY A 216 -25.03 12.33 -14.28
CA GLY A 216 -24.98 11.03 -14.93
C GLY A 216 -23.55 10.78 -15.39
N ALA A 217 -22.95 9.70 -14.91
CA ALA A 217 -21.83 9.10 -15.62
C ALA A 217 -22.24 8.98 -17.10
N GLY A 218 -21.44 9.47 -18.02
CA GLY A 218 -21.57 9.04 -19.41
C GLY A 218 -21.55 7.51 -19.38
N ALA A 219 -22.57 6.86 -19.94
CA ALA A 219 -22.88 5.44 -19.76
C ALA A 219 -21.73 4.45 -20.12
N ASP A 220 -20.60 4.97 -20.59
CA ASP A 220 -19.47 4.25 -21.17
C ASP A 220 -18.15 4.41 -20.39
N GLY A 221 -18.16 4.98 -19.17
CA GLY A 221 -16.93 5.22 -18.39
C GLY A 221 -16.05 6.35 -18.95
N SER A 222 -16.68 7.31 -19.63
CA SER A 222 -16.04 8.54 -20.13
C SER A 222 -16.04 9.61 -19.03
N LEU A 223 -14.86 10.13 -18.73
CA LEU A 223 -14.56 11.19 -17.80
C LEU A 223 -14.12 12.43 -18.58
N THR A 224 -14.33 13.59 -17.99
CA THR A 224 -13.81 14.86 -18.51
C THR A 224 -13.12 15.62 -17.40
N ALA A 225 -12.01 16.28 -17.74
CA ALA A 225 -11.38 17.30 -16.89
C ALA A 225 -11.52 18.64 -17.60
N VAL A 226 -12.10 19.62 -16.92
CA VAL A 226 -12.36 20.95 -17.50
C VAL A 226 -11.13 21.84 -17.33
N GLN A 227 -10.72 22.56 -18.38
CA GLN A 227 -9.67 23.56 -18.23
C GLN A 227 -10.12 24.68 -17.28
N LEU A 228 -9.31 24.98 -16.26
CA LEU A 228 -9.61 26.00 -15.26
C LEU A 228 -8.83 27.28 -15.57
N ASP A 229 -9.53 28.41 -15.64
CA ASP A 229 -8.91 29.73 -15.83
C ASP A 229 -8.17 30.22 -14.57
N THR A 230 -8.50 29.65 -13.41
CA THR A 230 -7.89 29.98 -12.11
C THR A 230 -7.65 28.68 -11.35
N PRO A 231 -6.42 28.44 -10.87
CA PRO A 231 -6.12 27.29 -10.02
C PRO A 231 -7.02 27.26 -8.78
N PRO A 232 -7.54 26.08 -8.39
CA PRO A 232 -8.29 25.93 -7.16
C PRO A 232 -7.39 26.16 -5.94
N THR A 233 -7.99 26.60 -4.84
CA THR A 233 -7.29 26.70 -3.56
C THR A 233 -7.35 25.35 -2.87
N LEU A 234 -6.20 24.67 -2.70
CA LEU A 234 -6.15 23.37 -2.03
C LEU A 234 -6.37 23.50 -0.51
N ASP A 235 -7.62 23.57 -0.08
CA ASP A 235 -8.01 23.69 1.32
C ASP A 235 -9.05 22.64 1.75
N GLY A 236 -9.49 21.78 0.82
CA GLY A 236 -10.49 20.75 1.03
C GLY A 236 -11.93 21.27 0.98
N ASN A 237 -12.16 22.55 0.64
CA ASN A 237 -13.48 23.13 0.43
C ASN A 237 -13.90 23.06 -1.05
N LEU A 238 -14.96 22.31 -1.33
CA LEU A 238 -15.37 22.04 -2.71
C LEU A 238 -16.33 23.07 -3.32
N GLU A 239 -16.58 24.20 -2.65
CA GLU A 239 -17.54 25.22 -3.12
C GLU A 239 -17.22 25.74 -4.53
N GLU A 240 -15.95 25.94 -4.86
CA GLU A 240 -15.52 26.43 -6.19
C GLU A 240 -15.74 25.43 -7.33
N TRP A 241 -15.91 24.15 -6.99
CA TRP A 241 -16.08 23.06 -7.95
C TRP A 241 -17.52 22.85 -8.43
N GLY A 242 -18.48 23.63 -7.94
CA GLY A 242 -19.92 23.41 -8.18
C GLY A 242 -20.34 23.37 -9.65
N ALA A 243 -19.60 24.03 -10.55
CA ALA A 243 -19.85 24.05 -11.99
C ALA A 243 -19.14 22.92 -12.77
N VAL A 244 -18.19 22.22 -12.14
CA VAL A 244 -17.41 21.16 -12.78
C VAL A 244 -18.22 19.85 -12.79
N PRO A 245 -18.28 19.13 -13.93
CA PRO A 245 -18.95 17.83 -14.02
C PRO A 245 -18.47 16.85 -12.96
N SER A 246 -19.41 16.09 -12.38
CA SER A 246 -19.13 15.14 -11.31
C SER A 246 -19.29 13.68 -11.76
N PHE A 247 -18.45 12.79 -11.23
CA PHE A 247 -18.43 11.36 -11.55
C PHE A 247 -18.49 10.52 -10.27
N ALA A 248 -19.42 9.58 -10.18
CA ALA A 248 -19.57 8.72 -9.01
C ALA A 248 -18.88 7.36 -9.21
N THR A 249 -18.18 6.87 -8.17
CA THR A 249 -17.65 5.49 -8.15
C THR A 249 -18.76 4.51 -7.83
N SER A 250 -19.49 4.06 -8.85
CA SER A 250 -20.72 3.28 -8.68
C SER A 250 -20.54 1.76 -8.81
N HIS A 251 -19.33 1.30 -9.13
CA HIS A 251 -19.09 -0.10 -9.47
C HIS A 251 -18.09 -0.74 -8.52
N ARG A 252 -18.53 -1.77 -7.80
CA ARG A 252 -17.64 -2.61 -7.00
C ARG A 252 -16.73 -3.43 -7.91
N VAL A 253 -15.42 -3.28 -7.71
CA VAL A 253 -14.39 -3.93 -8.54
C VAL A 253 -13.38 -4.74 -7.72
N TYR A 254 -13.43 -4.62 -6.41
CA TYR A 254 -12.71 -5.48 -5.46
C TYR A 254 -13.55 -5.61 -4.19
N ALA A 255 -13.49 -6.77 -3.54
CA ALA A 255 -13.93 -6.95 -2.16
C ALA A 255 -13.10 -8.06 -1.51
N VAL A 256 -12.75 -7.90 -0.25
CA VAL A 256 -12.11 -8.94 0.55
C VAL A 256 -13.08 -10.10 0.77
N GLY A 257 -12.55 -11.31 0.94
CA GLY A 257 -13.36 -12.48 1.23
C GLY A 257 -14.08 -12.32 2.59
N GLY A 258 -15.39 -12.51 2.61
CA GLY A 258 -16.19 -12.37 3.82
C GLY A 258 -16.77 -10.97 4.06
N TRP A 259 -16.51 -10.01 3.15
CA TRP A 259 -17.20 -8.73 3.13
C TRP A 259 -18.72 -8.93 3.11
N ASP A 260 -19.41 -8.28 4.03
CA ASP A 260 -20.81 -8.54 4.38
C ASP A 260 -21.81 -7.73 3.53
N GLY A 261 -21.31 -6.79 2.72
CA GLY A 261 -22.12 -5.96 1.85
C GLY A 261 -22.35 -4.55 2.36
N THR A 262 -21.70 -4.12 3.44
CA THR A 262 -21.62 -2.71 3.83
C THR A 262 -20.74 -1.96 2.83
N ALA A 263 -21.35 -1.51 1.73
CA ALA A 263 -20.77 -0.46 0.87
C ALA A 263 -21.71 0.73 1.01
N ASP A 264 -21.48 1.52 2.05
CA ASP A 264 -22.12 2.82 2.24
C ASP A 264 -21.19 3.97 1.85
N SER A 265 -19.91 3.69 1.64
CA SER A 265 -18.95 4.64 1.09
C SER A 265 -19.25 5.01 -0.37
N THR A 266 -19.46 6.29 -0.61
CA THR A 266 -19.65 6.85 -1.96
C THR A 266 -18.68 7.99 -2.21
N ALA A 267 -17.99 7.96 -3.36
CA ALA A 267 -17.09 9.03 -3.78
C ALA A 267 -17.61 9.72 -5.05
N VAL A 268 -17.69 11.05 -4.99
CA VAL A 268 -18.10 11.92 -6.08
C VAL A 268 -16.93 12.81 -6.48
N TRP A 269 -16.40 12.55 -7.66
CA TRP A 269 -15.18 13.14 -8.21
C TRP A 269 -15.48 14.28 -9.15
N ARG A 270 -14.62 15.29 -9.17
CA ARG A 270 -14.56 16.37 -10.15
C ARG A 270 -13.11 16.56 -10.57
N LEU A 271 -12.91 16.83 -11.85
CA LEU A 271 -11.57 16.94 -12.44
C LEU A 271 -11.44 18.27 -13.17
N GLY A 272 -10.34 18.96 -12.90
CA GLY A 272 -9.97 20.21 -13.56
C GLY A 272 -8.53 20.14 -14.01
N TRP A 273 -8.10 20.99 -14.93
CA TRP A 273 -6.69 21.05 -15.32
C TRP A 273 -6.27 22.44 -15.79
N ASP A 274 -4.98 22.71 -15.71
CA ASP A 274 -4.31 23.83 -16.39
C ASP A 274 -3.01 23.34 -17.05
N GLU A 275 -2.18 24.25 -17.55
CA GLU A 275 -0.92 23.89 -18.22
C GLU A 275 0.08 23.15 -17.32
N GLU A 276 -0.03 23.27 -15.99
CA GLU A 276 0.93 22.72 -15.03
C GLU A 276 0.38 21.52 -14.24
N TYR A 277 -0.91 21.54 -13.88
CA TYR A 277 -1.53 20.57 -12.98
C TYR A 277 -2.78 19.91 -13.57
N LEU A 278 -2.96 18.66 -13.17
CA LEU A 278 -4.26 18.01 -13.07
C LEU A 278 -4.78 18.19 -11.64
N TYR A 279 -5.97 18.76 -11.52
CA TYR A 279 -6.65 18.98 -10.24
C TYR A 279 -7.75 17.95 -10.02
N VAL A 280 -7.86 17.49 -8.78
CA VAL A 280 -8.84 16.49 -8.35
C VAL A 280 -9.57 17.04 -7.14
N ALA A 281 -10.90 16.98 -7.16
CA ALA A 281 -11.75 17.27 -6.01
C ALA A 281 -12.73 16.12 -5.78
N VAL A 282 -12.82 15.64 -4.55
CA VAL A 282 -13.66 14.47 -4.21
C VAL A 282 -14.42 14.74 -2.92
N ALA A 283 -15.74 14.56 -2.98
CA ALA A 283 -16.57 14.41 -1.79
C ALA A 283 -16.78 12.92 -1.54
N VAL A 284 -16.43 12.47 -0.34
CA VAL A 284 -16.64 11.10 0.12
C VAL A 284 -17.66 11.14 1.25
N GLN A 285 -18.73 10.37 1.08
CA GLN A 285 -19.64 10.05 2.17
C GLN A 285 -19.29 8.64 2.64
N ASP A 286 -19.05 8.49 3.94
CA ASP A 286 -18.51 7.30 4.58
C ASP A 286 -18.82 7.40 6.09
N ASP A 287 -19.47 6.39 6.64
CA ASP A 287 -19.86 6.38 8.05
C ASP A 287 -18.69 6.08 9.01
N THR A 288 -17.64 5.41 8.52
CA THR A 288 -16.55 4.86 9.32
C THR A 288 -15.18 5.04 8.65
N HIS A 289 -14.62 6.24 8.82
CA HIS A 289 -13.25 6.52 8.38
C HIS A 289 -12.16 5.80 9.21
N VAL A 290 -11.48 4.82 8.61
CA VAL A 290 -10.28 4.10 9.04
C VAL A 290 -9.12 4.26 8.04
N GLN A 291 -8.18 5.14 8.40
CA GLN A 291 -6.87 5.21 7.77
C GLN A 291 -5.76 5.04 8.81
N THR A 292 -5.01 3.94 8.72
CA THR A 292 -3.94 3.58 9.67
C THR A 292 -2.56 3.52 9.02
N GLU A 293 -2.50 3.62 7.69
CA GLU A 293 -1.32 3.38 6.88
C GLU A 293 -0.88 4.64 6.14
N THR A 294 0.37 4.60 5.66
CA THR A 294 0.95 5.66 4.82
C THR A 294 1.73 5.07 3.64
N GLY A 295 2.12 5.94 2.70
CA GLY A 295 2.93 5.62 1.55
C GLY A 295 2.29 4.56 0.65
N ASN A 296 3.07 3.57 0.25
CA ASN A 296 2.61 2.51 -0.67
C ASN A 296 1.57 1.55 -0.04
N ARG A 297 1.23 1.73 1.24
CA ARG A 297 0.23 0.91 1.96
C ARG A 297 -1.08 1.65 2.24
N GLY A 298 -1.18 2.95 1.95
CA GLY A 298 -2.39 3.74 2.25
C GLY A 298 -3.68 3.20 1.62
N PHE A 299 -3.57 2.43 0.53
CA PHE A 299 -4.70 1.76 -0.14
C PHE A 299 -5.47 0.76 0.74
N ARG A 300 -4.90 0.41 1.91
CA ARG A 300 -5.47 -0.51 2.89
C ARG A 300 -6.41 0.15 3.90
N GLY A 301 -6.63 1.45 3.78
CA GLY A 301 -7.67 2.18 4.50
C GLY A 301 -8.43 3.08 3.55
N ASP A 302 -9.23 3.99 4.09
CA ASP A 302 -10.01 4.92 3.26
C ASP A 302 -9.09 5.86 2.53
N SER A 303 -9.16 5.75 1.21
CA SER A 303 -8.25 6.42 0.30
C SER A 303 -8.84 6.39 -1.11
N LEU A 304 -8.30 7.26 -1.95
CA LEU A 304 -8.72 7.44 -3.32
C LEU A 304 -7.60 7.04 -4.26
N GLU A 305 -7.90 6.45 -5.40
CA GLU A 305 -6.92 6.03 -6.39
C GLU A 305 -7.31 6.46 -7.80
N MET A 306 -6.42 7.20 -8.44
CA MET A 306 -6.48 7.47 -9.87
C MET A 306 -5.49 6.58 -10.62
N GLN A 307 -6.00 5.70 -11.48
CA GLN A 307 -5.20 4.99 -12.47
C GLN A 307 -5.19 5.81 -13.75
N LEU A 308 -4.02 6.13 -14.31
CA LEU A 308 -3.88 7.01 -15.47
C LEU A 308 -2.87 6.46 -16.49
N SER A 309 -3.24 6.43 -17.76
CA SER A 309 -2.35 6.20 -18.90
C SER A 309 -2.19 7.49 -19.68
N THR A 310 -0.94 7.94 -19.84
CA THR A 310 -0.60 9.14 -20.63
C THR A 310 -0.29 8.84 -22.08
N GLU A 311 -0.36 7.57 -22.49
CA GLU A 311 -0.15 7.17 -23.86
C GLU A 311 -1.26 7.70 -24.79
N ALA A 312 -0.88 8.12 -26.00
CA ALA A 312 -1.86 8.51 -27.01
C ALA A 312 -2.70 7.32 -27.53
N SER A 313 -2.12 6.12 -27.59
CA SER A 313 -2.81 4.91 -28.00
C SER A 313 -3.37 4.17 -26.78
N ARG A 314 -4.67 3.87 -26.79
CA ARG A 314 -5.34 3.11 -25.73
C ARG A 314 -5.46 1.62 -26.03
N ALA A 315 -4.72 1.13 -27.02
CA ALA A 315 -4.81 -0.26 -27.48
C ALA A 315 -3.91 -1.24 -26.70
N ARG A 316 -2.99 -0.73 -25.86
CA ARG A 316 -2.00 -1.57 -25.18
C ARG A 316 -2.65 -2.39 -24.07
N THR A 317 -2.41 -3.69 -24.08
CA THR A 317 -2.99 -4.62 -23.11
C THR A 317 -2.11 -4.94 -21.90
N THR A 318 -0.91 -4.36 -21.86
CA THR A 318 0.08 -4.53 -20.80
C THR A 318 0.56 -3.18 -20.31
N LEU A 319 0.84 -3.06 -19.02
CA LEU A 319 1.41 -1.83 -18.46
C LEU A 319 2.78 -1.49 -19.08
N SER A 320 3.12 -0.21 -19.03
CA SER A 320 4.37 0.36 -19.53
C SER A 320 4.68 1.68 -18.79
N PRO A 321 5.84 2.33 -19.02
CA PRO A 321 6.20 3.56 -18.32
C PRO A 321 5.24 4.76 -18.47
N SER A 322 4.24 4.69 -19.35
CA SER A 322 3.17 5.69 -19.48
C SER A 322 1.97 5.45 -18.54
N GLU A 323 1.97 4.37 -17.75
CA GLU A 323 0.90 4.08 -16.81
C GLU A 323 1.30 4.39 -15.37
N PHE A 324 0.41 5.09 -14.68
CA PHE A 324 0.56 5.57 -13.32
C PHE A 324 -0.63 5.13 -12.47
N GLN A 325 -0.40 5.00 -11.18
CA GLN A 325 -1.45 4.99 -10.18
C GLN A 325 -1.07 6.02 -9.12
N VAL A 326 -1.97 6.96 -8.87
CA VAL A 326 -1.84 7.96 -7.82
C VAL A 326 -2.85 7.61 -6.73
N MET A 327 -2.33 7.28 -5.55
CA MET A 327 -3.12 7.12 -4.34
C MET A 327 -3.15 8.47 -3.61
N LEU A 328 -4.33 8.89 -3.18
CA LEU A 328 -4.58 10.10 -2.39
C LEU A 328 -5.22 9.66 -1.07
N SER A 329 -4.58 9.96 0.04
CA SER A 329 -5.08 9.66 1.37
C SER A 329 -5.48 10.96 2.07
N PRO A 330 -6.67 11.04 2.69
CA PRO A 330 -7.01 12.17 3.55
C PRO A 330 -6.27 12.12 4.91
N GLY A 331 -5.46 11.09 5.15
CA GLY A 331 -4.88 10.80 6.45
C GLY A 331 -5.94 10.28 7.41
N ASN A 332 -5.72 10.46 8.72
CA ASN A 332 -6.68 10.02 9.74
C ASN A 332 -7.34 11.18 10.51
N PHE A 333 -7.17 12.41 10.01
CA PHE A 333 -7.62 13.65 10.67
C PHE A 333 -7.09 13.84 12.11
N GLY A 334 -5.98 13.16 12.43
CA GLY A 334 -5.28 13.23 13.70
C GLY A 334 -3.78 13.37 13.46
N ASN A 335 -3.04 12.28 13.67
CA ASN A 335 -1.58 12.27 13.57
C ASN A 335 -1.03 11.81 12.21
N ILE A 336 -1.87 11.25 11.34
CA ILE A 336 -1.53 10.92 9.96
C ILE A 336 -2.07 12.06 9.07
N PRO A 337 -1.19 12.87 8.46
CA PRO A 337 -1.62 13.96 7.60
C PRO A 337 -2.15 13.44 6.26
N PRO A 338 -2.89 14.26 5.49
CA PRO A 338 -3.18 13.98 4.10
C PRO A 338 -1.89 13.82 3.30
N GLU A 339 -1.87 12.86 2.38
CA GLU A 339 -0.70 12.58 1.55
C GLU A 339 -1.07 11.94 0.22
N ALA A 340 -0.10 11.90 -0.69
CA ALA A 340 -0.20 11.13 -1.93
C ALA A 340 0.93 10.10 -1.98
N PHE A 341 0.68 9.00 -2.70
CA PHE A 341 1.71 8.09 -3.14
C PHE A 341 1.55 7.78 -4.62
N ARG A 342 2.65 7.87 -5.37
CA ARG A 342 2.66 7.59 -6.80
C ARG A 342 3.33 6.25 -7.07
N PHE A 343 2.65 5.43 -7.87
CA PHE A 343 3.21 4.29 -8.55
C PHE A 343 3.35 4.59 -10.05
N GLN A 344 4.35 3.98 -10.67
CA GLN A 344 4.56 4.01 -12.11
C GLN A 344 4.90 2.61 -12.59
N ALA A 345 4.33 2.23 -13.72
CA ALA A 345 4.70 0.97 -14.33
C ALA A 345 6.09 1.04 -14.98
N ASN A 346 6.80 -0.08 -14.97
CA ASN A 346 8.09 -0.19 -15.64
C ASN A 346 7.95 -0.84 -17.03
N ALA A 347 9.04 -0.88 -17.78
CA ALA A 347 9.07 -1.50 -19.11
C ALA A 347 8.77 -3.02 -19.12
N SER A 348 8.82 -3.69 -17.97
CA SER A 348 8.43 -5.10 -17.84
C SER A 348 6.96 -5.30 -17.49
N GLY A 349 6.14 -4.25 -17.55
CA GLY A 349 4.70 -4.32 -17.33
C GLY A 349 4.31 -4.51 -15.87
N GLN A 350 5.14 -4.04 -14.93
CA GLN A 350 4.91 -4.14 -13.50
C GLN A 350 4.72 -2.75 -12.91
N MET A 351 3.64 -2.55 -12.16
CA MET A 351 3.47 -1.36 -11.33
C MET A 351 4.50 -1.37 -10.18
N ARG A 352 5.20 -0.25 -9.98
CA ARG A 352 6.27 -0.09 -8.99
C ARG A 352 6.15 1.24 -8.27
N ASP A 353 6.68 1.28 -7.05
CA ASP A 353 6.82 2.49 -6.27
C ASP A 353 7.63 3.53 -7.06
N ALA A 354 7.09 4.74 -7.18
CA ALA A 354 7.69 5.83 -7.94
C ALA A 354 7.82 7.07 -7.05
N LEU A 355 8.81 7.01 -6.15
CA LEU A 355 9.11 8.06 -5.18
C LEU A 355 9.47 9.41 -5.84
N GLY A 356 9.38 10.49 -5.06
CA GLY A 356 9.83 11.83 -5.48
C GLY A 356 8.84 12.62 -6.34
N HIS A 357 7.54 12.46 -6.10
CA HIS A 357 6.52 13.34 -6.67
C HIS A 357 6.34 14.62 -5.83
N ARG A 358 5.63 15.60 -6.39
CA ARG A 358 5.27 16.89 -5.79
C ARG A 358 3.76 17.09 -5.68
N ILE A 359 3.01 16.00 -5.75
CA ILE A 359 1.56 15.99 -5.55
C ILE A 359 1.21 16.59 -4.20
N GLN A 360 0.30 17.57 -4.22
CA GLN A 360 -0.23 18.24 -3.04
C GLN A 360 -1.62 17.68 -2.73
N VAL A 361 -1.92 17.48 -1.45
CA VAL A 361 -3.21 16.95 -0.98
C VAL A 361 -3.69 17.77 0.21
N ALA A 362 -4.95 18.21 0.15
CA ALA A 362 -5.66 18.82 1.27
C ALA A 362 -6.94 18.02 1.51
N ALA A 363 -7.28 17.78 2.77
CA ALA A 363 -8.51 17.08 3.12
C ALA A 363 -9.14 17.66 4.39
N VAL A 364 -10.46 17.69 4.42
CA VAL A 364 -11.26 18.20 5.53
C VAL A 364 -12.27 17.14 5.95
N ARG A 365 -12.31 16.85 7.25
CA ARG A 365 -13.30 15.93 7.82
C ARG A 365 -14.69 16.56 7.73
N GLN A 366 -15.65 15.79 7.25
CA GLN A 366 -17.07 16.14 7.26
C GLN A 366 -17.81 15.29 8.31
N PRO A 367 -19.02 15.70 8.74
CA PRO A 367 -19.82 14.91 9.67
C PRO A 367 -20.13 13.50 9.19
N ASP A 368 -20.28 13.31 7.88
CA ASP A 368 -20.68 12.08 7.20
C ASP A 368 -19.63 11.57 6.19
N GLY A 369 -18.36 11.94 6.38
CA GLY A 369 -17.26 11.49 5.53
C GLY A 369 -16.14 12.52 5.47
N TYR A 370 -15.66 12.84 4.28
CA TYR A 370 -14.62 13.86 4.07
C TYR A 370 -14.65 14.48 2.67
N THR A 371 -14.00 15.63 2.55
CA THR A 371 -13.67 16.23 1.26
C THR A 371 -12.16 16.23 1.07
N LEU A 372 -11.71 16.01 -0.16
CA LEU A 372 -10.30 15.97 -0.53
C LEU A 372 -10.07 16.73 -1.83
N GLU A 373 -9.01 17.52 -1.86
CA GLU A 373 -8.47 18.14 -3.06
C GLU A 373 -7.01 17.76 -3.28
N ALA A 374 -6.61 17.62 -4.54
CA ALA A 374 -5.24 17.39 -4.90
C ALA A 374 -4.84 18.12 -6.17
N ALA A 375 -3.58 18.55 -6.22
CA ALA A 375 -2.94 19.04 -7.43
C ALA A 375 -1.78 18.12 -7.81
N ILE A 376 -1.84 17.56 -9.01
CA ILE A 376 -0.88 16.60 -9.56
C ILE A 376 -0.16 17.27 -10.73
N LEU A 377 1.15 17.49 -10.62
CA LEU A 377 1.90 18.06 -11.74
C LEU A 377 1.88 17.10 -12.93
N TRP A 378 1.63 17.61 -14.13
CA TRP A 378 1.71 16.80 -15.35
C TRP A 378 3.09 16.16 -15.53
N SER A 379 4.14 16.86 -15.13
CA SER A 379 5.51 16.33 -15.14
C SER A 379 5.72 15.12 -14.23
N ASP A 380 4.96 14.99 -13.13
CA ASP A 380 4.98 13.80 -12.27
C ASP A 380 4.27 12.61 -12.94
N LEU A 381 3.46 12.86 -13.97
CA LEU A 381 2.80 11.87 -14.83
C LEU A 381 3.54 11.70 -16.18
N GLY A 382 4.76 12.21 -16.29
CA GLY A 382 5.57 12.11 -17.51
C GLY A 382 5.00 12.88 -18.71
N MET A 383 4.10 13.83 -18.49
CA MET A 383 3.51 14.65 -19.54
C MET A 383 3.99 16.10 -19.43
N ALA A 384 4.61 16.62 -20.49
CA ALA A 384 5.19 17.96 -20.49
C ALA A 384 4.26 19.04 -21.09
N SER A 385 3.22 18.63 -21.83
CA SER A 385 2.34 19.56 -22.55
C SER A 385 0.94 18.97 -22.63
N PRO A 386 0.09 19.16 -21.59
CA PRO A 386 -1.34 18.91 -21.72
C PRO A 386 -1.94 19.84 -22.79
N SER A 387 -3.05 19.44 -23.39
CA SER A 387 -3.77 20.28 -24.34
C SER A 387 -5.24 19.88 -24.39
N ALA A 388 -6.13 20.83 -24.63
CA ALA A 388 -7.53 20.55 -24.89
C ALA A 388 -7.70 19.52 -26.03
N GLY A 389 -8.67 18.63 -25.89
CA GLY A 389 -8.91 17.48 -26.74
C GLY A 389 -7.95 16.29 -26.52
N ARG A 390 -6.97 16.39 -25.61
CA ARG A 390 -6.11 15.24 -25.27
C ARG A 390 -6.95 14.15 -24.62
N VAL A 391 -6.82 12.94 -25.15
CA VAL A 391 -7.47 11.74 -24.61
C VAL A 391 -6.45 10.89 -23.86
N LEU A 392 -6.78 10.54 -22.63
CA LEU A 392 -5.99 9.72 -21.71
C LEU A 392 -6.80 8.46 -21.32
N GLY A 393 -6.12 7.43 -20.83
CA GLY A 393 -6.78 6.32 -20.15
C GLY A 393 -6.92 6.63 -18.66
N ALA A 394 -8.09 6.45 -18.06
CA ALA A 394 -8.26 6.71 -16.63
C ALA A 394 -9.33 5.85 -15.94
N ASN A 395 -9.11 5.51 -14.68
CA ASN A 395 -10.17 5.07 -13.76
C ASN A 395 -10.02 5.83 -12.44
N LEU A 396 -11.15 6.21 -11.85
CA LEU A 396 -11.21 6.80 -10.52
C LEU A 396 -11.77 5.74 -9.57
N ASN A 397 -11.11 5.52 -8.43
CA ASN A 397 -11.45 4.46 -7.51
C ASN A 397 -11.44 4.96 -6.07
N ALA A 398 -12.35 4.46 -5.24
CA ALA A 398 -12.39 4.71 -3.82
C ALA A 398 -12.19 3.38 -3.07
N ASN A 399 -11.20 3.38 -2.18
CA ASN A 399 -10.95 2.31 -1.23
C ASN A 399 -11.70 2.60 0.06
N ASP A 400 -12.10 1.53 0.70
CA ASP A 400 -12.98 1.57 1.86
C ASP A 400 -12.54 0.54 2.89
N ASN A 401 -12.57 0.92 4.16
CA ASN A 401 -12.28 0.07 5.31
C ASN A 401 -13.08 0.52 6.53
N ASP A 402 -14.08 -0.27 6.91
CA ASP A 402 -14.91 0.02 8.08
C ASP A 402 -14.33 -0.59 9.36
N THR A 403 -13.35 -1.50 9.26
CA THR A 403 -12.85 -2.23 10.44
C THR A 403 -11.81 -1.39 11.20
N PRO A 404 -12.13 -0.84 12.39
CA PRO A 404 -11.24 0.10 13.06
C PRO A 404 -9.91 -0.54 13.47
N ASN A 405 -8.83 0.26 13.39
CA ASN A 405 -7.45 -0.17 13.70
C ASN A 405 -6.91 -1.29 12.81
N THR A 406 -7.48 -1.48 11.63
CA THR A 406 -6.97 -2.42 10.64
C THR A 406 -6.36 -1.72 9.44
N ALA A 407 -5.64 -2.51 8.66
CA ALA A 407 -5.05 -2.14 7.38
C ALA A 407 -5.46 -3.19 6.34
N VAL A 408 -6.75 -3.16 6.00
CA VAL A 408 -7.38 -4.06 5.03
C VAL A 408 -8.19 -3.21 4.08
N GLN A 409 -7.87 -3.27 2.79
CA GLN A 409 -8.78 -2.79 1.76
C GLN A 409 -9.98 -3.75 1.78
N GLU A 410 -11.14 -3.31 2.25
CA GLU A 410 -12.31 -4.18 2.36
C GLU A 410 -13.06 -4.22 1.05
N VAL A 411 -13.29 -3.05 0.45
CA VAL A 411 -13.90 -2.91 -0.87
C VAL A 411 -13.18 -1.84 -1.67
N MET A 412 -13.26 -1.96 -3.00
CA MET A 412 -12.91 -0.87 -3.89
C MET A 412 -14.03 -0.62 -4.88
N MET A 413 -14.48 0.62 -4.92
CA MET A 413 -15.47 1.14 -5.87
C MET A 413 -14.75 1.87 -7.00
N SER A 414 -15.32 1.85 -8.21
CA SER A 414 -14.73 2.46 -9.40
C SER A 414 -15.79 3.12 -10.29
N THR A 415 -15.35 4.07 -11.11
CA THR A 415 -16.15 4.61 -12.21
C THR A 415 -16.30 3.64 -13.39
N ASN A 416 -15.50 2.56 -13.44
CA ASN A 416 -15.48 1.61 -14.55
C ASN A 416 -15.60 0.15 -14.04
N PRO A 417 -16.68 -0.58 -14.34
CA PRO A 417 -16.87 -1.96 -13.86
C PRO A 417 -15.96 -2.98 -14.55
N ASN A 418 -15.41 -2.65 -15.72
CA ASN A 418 -14.66 -3.57 -16.57
C ASN A 418 -13.15 -3.38 -16.45
N ARG A 419 -12.68 -2.49 -15.55
CA ARG A 419 -11.25 -2.22 -15.41
C ARG A 419 -10.48 -3.47 -15.00
N THR A 420 -9.32 -3.64 -15.62
CA THR A 420 -8.30 -4.60 -15.19
C THR A 420 -7.03 -3.82 -14.89
N PHE A 421 -6.54 -3.96 -13.65
CA PHE A 421 -5.39 -3.19 -13.17
C PHE A 421 -4.14 -3.34 -14.06
N SER A 422 -3.84 -4.57 -14.53
CA SER A 422 -2.66 -4.84 -15.36
C SER A 422 -2.86 -4.60 -16.86
N ASN A 423 -4.06 -4.20 -17.29
CA ASN A 423 -4.41 -4.05 -18.70
C ASN A 423 -5.01 -2.65 -18.96
N PRO A 424 -4.18 -1.67 -19.39
CA PRO A 424 -4.63 -0.29 -19.58
C PRO A 424 -5.64 -0.11 -20.72
N SER A 425 -5.75 -1.05 -21.67
CA SER A 425 -6.79 -0.97 -22.72
C SER A 425 -8.22 -1.10 -22.17
N THR A 426 -8.37 -1.58 -20.93
CA THR A 426 -9.66 -1.71 -20.25
C THR A 426 -10.03 -0.50 -19.39
N TRP A 427 -9.11 0.45 -19.22
CA TRP A 427 -9.35 1.64 -18.41
C TRP A 427 -10.36 2.56 -19.12
N GLY A 428 -11.02 3.43 -18.37
CA GLY A 428 -11.94 4.42 -18.92
C GLY A 428 -11.24 5.47 -19.77
N VAL A 429 -12.02 6.39 -20.31
CA VAL A 429 -11.52 7.52 -21.11
C VAL A 429 -11.50 8.76 -20.24
N LEU A 430 -10.42 9.54 -20.26
CA LEU A 430 -10.40 10.90 -19.72
C LEU A 430 -10.06 11.86 -20.86
N THR A 431 -10.96 12.79 -21.15
CA THR A 431 -10.72 13.87 -22.11
C THR A 431 -10.41 15.16 -21.36
N LEU A 432 -9.33 15.84 -21.75
CA LEU A 432 -9.05 17.21 -21.31
C LEU A 432 -9.88 18.16 -22.19
N GLU A 433 -10.87 18.83 -21.61
CA GLU A 433 -11.77 19.75 -22.31
C GLU A 433 -11.32 21.21 -22.20
#